data_AF-A0A0D2P858-F1
#
_entry.id   AF-A0A0D2P858-F1
#
_cell.length_a   1.000
_cell.length_b   1.000
_cell.length_c   1.000
_cell.angle_alpha   90.00
_cell.angle_beta   90.00
_cell.angle_gamma   90.00
#
_symmetry.space_group_name_H-M   'P 1'
#
loop_
_entity.id
_entity.type
_entity.pdbx_description
1 polymer ?
#
loop_
_entity_poly.entity_id
_entity_poly.type
_entity_poly.pdbx_seq_one_letter_code
_entity_poly.pdbx_strand_id
1 'polypeptide(L)'
;MSLIPSIRLLDGTNIPWLGWGNGTGVTSSSNAVECGRLALESGVLHIDTAQNYKNEKETGEAIKTSSVSREDVYVTSKRSRAPIPFDEVLNLIQESLDKIGFVPNLFLIHSPFVAEGGDLKALWKIFEDLKDQGRLRSIGVSNFRPQDLEAILDGAKYKPVVNQIEYHPYVLAHSHYA
;
A
#
# COMPACT_ATOMS: atom_id res chain seq x y z
N MET A 1 17.93 -10.73 -13.30
CA MET A 1 17.66 -11.12 -11.89
C MET A 1 17.88 -9.90 -11.02
N SER A 2 16.89 -9.51 -10.22
CA SER A 2 17.03 -8.38 -9.30
C SER A 2 18.04 -8.70 -8.20
N LEU A 3 18.93 -7.76 -7.92
CA LEU A 3 19.90 -7.85 -6.83
C LEU A 3 19.29 -7.48 -5.47
N ILE A 4 18.01 -7.09 -5.43
CA ILE A 4 17.30 -6.67 -4.22
C ILE A 4 16.64 -7.89 -3.58
N PRO A 5 17.04 -8.31 -2.37
CA PRO A 5 16.36 -9.35 -1.61
C PRO A 5 14.86 -9.10 -1.45
N SER A 6 14.12 -10.19 -1.25
CA SER A 6 12.71 -10.10 -0.87
C SER A 6 12.50 -10.68 0.52
N ILE A 7 11.52 -10.11 1.23
CA ILE A 7 11.06 -10.59 2.53
C ILE A 7 9.79 -11.41 2.30
N ARG A 8 9.74 -12.61 2.86
CA ARG A 8 8.53 -13.45 2.84
C ARG A 8 7.51 -12.91 3.83
N LEU A 9 6.30 -12.66 3.35
CA LEU A 9 5.16 -12.17 4.14
C LEU A 9 4.35 -13.33 4.75
N LEU A 10 3.48 -12.99 5.70
CA LEU A 10 2.63 -13.97 6.42
C LEU A 10 1.67 -14.74 5.51
N ASP A 11 1.27 -14.17 4.37
CA ASP A 11 0.42 -14.85 3.39
C ASP A 11 1.21 -15.63 2.32
N GLY A 12 2.52 -15.80 2.53
CA GLY A 12 3.41 -16.57 1.66
C GLY A 12 3.93 -15.81 0.43
N THR A 13 3.45 -14.59 0.17
CA THR A 13 3.99 -13.72 -0.87
C THR A 13 5.36 -13.15 -0.49
N ASN A 14 6.05 -12.51 -1.44
CA ASN A 14 7.36 -11.90 -1.21
C ASN A 14 7.31 -10.41 -1.59
N ILE A 15 7.83 -9.54 -0.73
CA ILE A 15 7.96 -8.11 -0.98
C ILE A 15 9.44 -7.72 -1.12
N PRO A 16 9.84 -6.95 -2.16
CA PRO A 16 11.20 -6.42 -2.24
C PRO A 16 11.50 -5.49 -1.06
N TRP A 17 12.64 -5.68 -0.39
CA TRP A 17 12.97 -4.94 0.84
C TRP A 17 13.14 -3.43 0.60
N LEU A 18 13.60 -3.06 -0.60
CA LEU A 18 13.76 -1.68 -1.03
C LEU A 18 12.65 -1.33 -2.02
N GLY A 19 11.96 -0.22 -1.77
CA GLY A 19 10.96 0.34 -2.67
C GLY A 19 11.12 1.85 -2.83
N TRP A 20 10.62 2.36 -3.95
CA TRP A 20 10.50 3.78 -4.22
C TRP A 20 9.12 4.26 -3.80
N GLY A 21 9.06 5.04 -2.72
CA GLY A 21 7.84 5.72 -2.28
C GLY A 21 7.62 6.97 -3.12
N ASN A 22 6.48 7.05 -3.80
CA ASN A 22 6.16 8.17 -4.69
C ASN A 22 5.30 9.26 -4.02
N GLY A 23 5.20 9.23 -2.68
CA GLY A 23 4.50 10.22 -1.85
C GLY A 23 5.38 11.40 -1.40
N THR A 24 4.73 12.55 -1.14
CA THR A 24 5.19 13.72 -0.36
C THR A 24 6.50 14.46 -0.71
N GLY A 25 7.22 14.12 -1.77
CA GLY A 25 8.48 14.81 -2.11
C GLY A 25 8.46 15.77 -3.31
N VAL A 26 8.18 15.27 -4.51
CA VAL A 26 8.51 15.99 -5.78
C VAL A 26 7.57 15.59 -6.93
N THR A 27 6.58 14.74 -6.67
CA THR A 27 5.75 14.08 -7.69
C THR A 27 4.38 14.74 -7.87
N SER A 28 4.22 16.00 -7.46
CA SER A 28 3.08 16.83 -7.89
C SER A 28 3.21 17.09 -9.40
N SER A 29 2.68 16.14 -10.14
CA SER A 29 2.33 16.08 -11.57
C SER A 29 3.42 16.11 -12.66
N SER A 30 4.56 16.81 -12.55
CA SER A 30 5.44 16.92 -13.74
C SER A 30 6.40 15.75 -13.96
N ASN A 31 6.95 15.14 -12.89
CA ASN A 31 8.03 14.14 -13.02
C ASN A 31 7.71 12.75 -12.46
N ALA A 32 6.48 12.48 -11.99
CA ALA A 32 6.16 11.22 -11.32
C ALA A 32 6.36 9.99 -12.22
N VAL A 33 5.98 10.08 -13.49
CA VAL A 33 6.18 9.01 -14.49
C VAL A 33 7.67 8.76 -14.70
N GLU A 34 8.44 9.82 -14.94
CA GLU A 34 9.87 9.71 -15.21
C GLU A 34 10.66 9.20 -14.01
N CYS A 35 10.39 9.71 -12.80
CA CYS A 35 11.03 9.22 -11.59
C CYS A 35 10.71 7.75 -11.31
N GLY A 36 9.45 7.33 -11.51
CA GLY A 36 9.06 5.93 -11.37
C GLY A 36 9.74 5.04 -12.40
N ARG A 37 9.80 5.48 -13.67
CA ARG A 37 10.49 4.78 -14.75
C ARG A 37 11.98 4.60 -14.44
N LEU A 38 12.67 5.66 -14.02
CA LEU A 38 14.08 5.61 -13.61
C LEU A 38 14.32 4.72 -12.40
N ALA A 39 13.41 4.74 -11.41
CA ALA A 39 13.51 3.85 -10.25
C ALA A 39 13.47 2.38 -10.69
N LEU A 40 12.49 2.01 -11.52
CA LEU A 40 12.37 0.64 -12.05
C LEU A 40 13.60 0.23 -12.86
N GLU A 41 14.04 1.07 -13.78
CA GLU A 41 15.21 0.79 -14.64
C GLU A 41 16.54 0.73 -13.88
N SER A 42 16.63 1.41 -12.73
CA SER A 42 17.77 1.29 -11.82
C SER A 42 17.75 -0.01 -10.99
N GLY A 43 16.68 -0.80 -11.08
CA GLY A 43 16.51 -2.07 -10.39
C GLY A 43 15.65 -2.02 -9.12
N VAL A 44 15.07 -0.86 -8.77
CA VAL A 44 14.12 -0.74 -7.65
C VAL A 44 12.74 -1.23 -8.11
N LEU A 45 12.49 -2.53 -7.92
CA LEU A 45 11.29 -3.22 -8.42
C LEU A 45 10.07 -3.14 -7.50
N HIS A 46 10.02 -2.18 -6.58
CA HIS A 46 8.87 -1.96 -5.71
C HIS A 46 8.48 -0.48 -5.73
N ILE A 47 7.24 -0.17 -6.12
CA ILE A 47 6.67 1.17 -6.06
C ILE A 47 5.58 1.23 -4.98
N ASP A 48 5.66 2.24 -4.12
CA ASP A 48 4.66 2.52 -3.09
C ASP A 48 3.94 3.84 -3.41
N THR A 49 2.60 3.78 -3.50
CA THR A 49 1.72 4.93 -3.76
C THR A 49 0.53 4.95 -2.77
N ALA A 50 -0.41 5.90 -2.94
CA ALA A 50 -1.64 6.01 -2.17
C ALA A 50 -2.65 6.94 -2.85
N GLN A 51 -3.94 6.79 -2.52
CA GLN A 51 -5.00 7.66 -3.04
C GLN A 51 -4.74 9.16 -2.78
N ASN A 52 -4.20 9.51 -1.61
CA ASN A 52 -3.94 10.90 -1.23
C ASN A 52 -2.75 11.51 -1.96
N TYR A 53 -1.87 10.70 -2.54
CA TYR A 53 -0.73 11.21 -3.32
C TYR A 53 -1.18 11.72 -4.69
N LYS A 54 -2.38 11.35 -5.13
CA LYS A 54 -3.01 11.78 -6.39
C LYS A 54 -2.15 11.49 -7.63
N ASN A 55 -1.33 10.44 -7.56
CA ASN A 55 -0.40 10.04 -8.63
C ASN A 55 -0.46 8.52 -8.95
N GLU A 56 -1.58 7.88 -8.61
CA GLU A 56 -1.83 6.45 -8.89
C GLU A 56 -1.85 6.16 -10.39
N LYS A 57 -2.31 7.12 -11.21
CA LYS A 57 -2.28 7.00 -12.67
C LYS A 57 -0.85 6.99 -13.21
N GLU A 58 -0.03 7.90 -12.71
CA GLU A 58 1.38 8.04 -13.04
C GLU A 58 2.18 6.81 -12.61
N THR A 59 1.76 6.11 -11.54
CA THR A 59 2.32 4.82 -11.15
C THR A 59 2.13 3.76 -12.24
N GLY A 60 0.90 3.63 -12.77
CA GLY A 60 0.60 2.72 -13.88
C GLY A 60 1.38 3.07 -15.15
N GLU A 61 1.43 4.36 -15.50
CA GLU A 61 2.16 4.84 -16.68
C GLU A 61 3.68 4.67 -16.55
N ALA A 62 4.27 4.88 -15.37
CA ALA A 62 5.70 4.66 -15.12
C ALA A 62 6.10 3.20 -15.40
N ILE A 63 5.29 2.25 -14.95
CA ILE A 63 5.53 0.82 -15.19
C ILE A 63 5.40 0.51 -16.68
N LYS A 64 4.32 1.00 -17.32
CA LYS A 64 4.04 0.76 -18.74
C LYS A 64 5.13 1.31 -19.67
N THR A 65 5.74 2.44 -19.30
CA THR A 65 6.78 3.13 -20.08
C THR A 65 8.20 2.71 -19.73
N SER A 66 8.38 1.95 -18.65
CA SER A 66 9.68 1.36 -18.30
C SER A 66 10.03 0.17 -19.20
N SER A 67 11.32 -0.17 -19.24
CA SER A 67 11.78 -1.43 -19.86
C SER A 67 11.58 -2.68 -18.99
N VAL A 68 10.97 -2.54 -17.81
CA VAL A 68 10.76 -3.63 -16.84
C VAL A 68 9.38 -4.25 -17.05
N SER A 69 9.30 -5.58 -17.00
CA SER A 69 8.03 -6.28 -17.16
C SER A 69 7.12 -6.07 -15.94
N ARG A 70 5.80 -5.94 -16.16
CA ARG A 70 4.84 -5.66 -15.08
C ARG A 70 4.92 -6.73 -13.98
N GLU A 71 5.03 -8.00 -14.34
CA GLU A 71 5.09 -9.12 -13.39
C GLU A 71 6.29 -9.07 -12.43
N ASP A 72 7.36 -8.38 -12.81
CA ASP A 72 8.55 -8.20 -11.97
C ASP A 72 8.39 -7.04 -10.97
N VAL A 73 7.38 -6.18 -11.14
CA VAL A 73 7.15 -5.00 -10.30
C VAL A 73 6.18 -5.30 -9.16
N TYR A 74 6.61 -5.06 -7.93
CA TYR A 74 5.75 -5.06 -6.75
C TYR A 74 5.12 -3.68 -6.56
N VAL A 75 3.79 -3.61 -6.47
CA VAL A 75 3.09 -2.34 -6.26
C VAL A 75 2.31 -2.36 -4.96
N THR A 76 2.49 -1.31 -4.15
CA THR A 76 1.71 -1.04 -2.93
C THR A 76 0.85 0.21 -3.14
N SER A 77 -0.45 0.14 -2.85
CA SER A 77 -1.31 1.33 -2.73
C SER A 77 -2.08 1.32 -1.40
N LYS A 78 -2.78 2.41 -1.09
CA LYS A 78 -3.43 2.62 0.21
C LYS A 78 -4.79 3.29 0.08
N ARG A 79 -5.76 2.80 0.85
CA ARG A 79 -7.00 3.53 1.16
C ARG A 79 -6.67 4.65 2.12
N SER A 80 -6.75 5.90 1.65
CA SER A 80 -6.21 7.03 2.42
C SER A 80 -7.08 8.27 2.46
N ARG A 81 -8.19 8.33 1.71
CA ARG A 81 -9.09 9.49 1.75
C ARG A 81 -9.74 9.65 3.13
N ALA A 82 -10.59 10.65 3.30
CA ALA A 82 -11.38 10.78 4.53
C ALA A 82 -12.25 9.53 4.78
N PRO A 83 -12.70 9.28 6.03
CA PRO A 83 -13.74 8.30 6.29
C PRO A 83 -14.96 8.52 5.39
N ILE A 84 -15.51 7.43 4.86
CA ILE A 84 -16.72 7.39 4.04
C ILE A 84 -17.56 6.19 4.48
N PRO A 85 -18.87 6.17 4.19
CA PRO A 85 -19.72 5.02 4.43
C PRO A 85 -19.10 3.70 3.98
N PHE A 86 -19.23 2.65 4.80
CA PHE A 86 -18.61 1.35 4.52
C PHE A 86 -19.03 0.74 3.18
N ASP A 87 -20.25 0.97 2.73
CA ASP A 87 -20.76 0.54 1.42
C ASP A 87 -20.11 1.28 0.24
N GLU A 88 -19.52 2.46 0.46
CA GLU A 88 -18.79 3.23 -0.55
C GLU A 88 -17.29 2.88 -0.64
N VAL A 89 -16.72 2.22 0.38
CA VAL A 89 -15.29 1.86 0.44
C VAL A 89 -14.85 1.09 -0.80
N LEU A 90 -15.73 0.22 -1.30
CA LEU A 90 -15.46 -0.59 -2.48
C LEU A 90 -15.26 0.25 -3.75
N ASN A 91 -16.12 1.25 -3.96
CA ASN A 91 -16.03 2.14 -5.11
C ASN A 91 -14.72 2.93 -5.06
N LEU A 92 -14.35 3.39 -3.87
CA LEU A 92 -13.11 4.13 -3.68
C LEU A 92 -11.85 3.29 -3.97
N ILE A 93 -11.86 2.01 -3.56
CA ILE A 93 -10.77 1.09 -3.90
C ILE A 93 -10.76 0.82 -5.41
N GLN A 94 -11.93 0.62 -6.04
CA GLN A 94 -12.01 0.41 -7.48
C GLN A 94 -11.44 1.59 -8.27
N GLU A 95 -11.70 2.85 -7.85
CA GLU A 95 -11.07 4.02 -8.45
C GLU A 95 -9.53 3.94 -8.45
N SER A 96 -8.92 3.45 -7.36
CA SER A 96 -7.48 3.24 -7.29
C SER A 96 -7.02 2.19 -8.30
N LEU A 97 -7.72 1.06 -8.37
CA LEU A 97 -7.41 -0.02 -9.31
C LEU A 97 -7.49 0.46 -10.77
N ASP A 98 -8.53 1.24 -11.09
CA ASP A 98 -8.74 1.80 -12.43
C ASP A 98 -7.66 2.81 -12.81
N LYS A 99 -7.23 3.66 -11.86
CA LYS A 99 -6.12 4.61 -12.09
C LYS A 99 -4.81 3.88 -12.32
N ILE A 100 -4.49 2.88 -11.49
CA ILE A 100 -3.25 2.11 -11.60
C ILE A 100 -3.28 1.21 -12.85
N GLY A 101 -4.47 0.74 -13.24
CA GLY A 101 -4.70 -0.14 -14.39
C GLY A 101 -4.60 -1.64 -14.06
N PHE A 102 -4.36 -2.02 -12.81
CA PHE A 102 -4.28 -3.41 -12.34
C PHE A 102 -4.41 -3.49 -10.81
N VAL A 103 -4.61 -4.71 -10.29
CA VAL A 103 -4.62 -4.97 -8.84
C VAL A 103 -3.20 -4.90 -8.26
N PRO A 104 -2.91 -4.01 -7.29
CA PRO A 104 -1.62 -3.96 -6.59
C PRO A 104 -1.29 -5.26 -5.86
N ASN A 105 0.01 -5.49 -5.64
CA ASN A 105 0.49 -6.65 -4.89
C ASN A 105 0.10 -6.55 -3.41
N LEU A 106 0.10 -5.33 -2.86
CA LEU A 106 -0.27 -5.01 -1.48
C LEU A 106 -1.21 -3.79 -1.45
N PHE A 107 -2.26 -3.87 -0.64
CA PHE A 107 -3.16 -2.75 -0.40
C PHE A 107 -3.29 -2.50 1.11
N LEU A 108 -3.07 -1.26 1.53
CA LEU A 108 -3.02 -0.89 2.95
C LEU A 108 -4.20 0.00 3.35
N ILE A 109 -4.65 -0.13 4.59
CA ILE A 109 -5.37 0.95 5.28
C ILE A 109 -4.31 1.99 5.67
N HIS A 110 -4.38 3.23 5.15
CA HIS A 110 -3.27 4.20 5.29
C HIS A 110 -3.07 4.68 6.74
N SER A 111 -4.13 4.80 7.53
CA SER A 111 -4.06 5.16 8.95
C SER A 111 -5.32 4.71 9.67
N PRO A 112 -5.32 4.58 11.00
CA PRO A 112 -6.54 4.20 11.73
C PRO A 112 -7.66 5.25 11.61
N PHE A 113 -7.32 6.49 11.24
CA PHE A 113 -8.27 7.59 11.13
C PHE A 113 -9.11 7.58 9.86
N VAL A 114 -8.91 6.60 8.98
CA VAL A 114 -9.63 6.50 7.70
C VAL A 114 -10.90 5.66 7.80
N ALA A 115 -11.15 5.01 8.94
CA ALA A 115 -12.35 4.21 9.19
C ALA A 115 -13.54 5.11 9.58
N GLU A 116 -14.72 4.79 9.02
CA GLU A 116 -15.98 5.43 9.39
C GLU A 116 -16.25 5.23 10.89
N GLY A 117 -16.54 6.32 11.60
CA GLY A 117 -16.77 6.29 13.05
C GLY A 117 -15.61 5.75 13.89
N GLY A 118 -14.43 5.54 13.30
CA GLY A 118 -13.31 4.84 13.94
C GLY A 118 -13.45 3.32 14.02
N ASP A 119 -14.42 2.71 13.33
CA ASP A 119 -14.63 1.27 13.35
C ASP A 119 -13.63 0.55 12.41
N LEU A 120 -12.43 0.32 12.96
CA LEU A 120 -11.34 -0.38 12.30
C LEU A 120 -11.68 -1.83 11.95
N LYS A 121 -12.50 -2.49 12.79
CA LYS A 121 -12.87 -3.90 12.62
C LYS A 121 -13.78 -4.07 11.42
N ALA A 122 -14.78 -3.20 11.27
CA ALA A 122 -15.63 -3.18 10.09
C ALA A 122 -14.84 -2.85 8.81
N LEU A 123 -13.93 -1.86 8.86
CA LEU A 123 -13.08 -1.55 7.71
C LEU A 123 -12.17 -2.73 7.32
N TRP A 124 -11.57 -3.39 8.30
CA TRP A 124 -10.71 -4.55 8.07
C TRP A 124 -11.48 -5.71 7.44
N LYS A 125 -12.70 -5.99 7.93
CA LYS A 125 -13.57 -7.02 7.35
C LYS A 125 -13.85 -6.79 5.86
N ILE A 126 -14.04 -5.54 5.44
CA ILE A 126 -14.19 -5.20 4.01
C ILE A 126 -12.93 -5.57 3.24
N PHE A 127 -11.73 -5.30 3.77
CA PHE A 127 -10.47 -5.70 3.13
C PHE A 127 -10.33 -7.22 3.02
N GLU A 128 -10.75 -7.96 4.05
CA GLU A 128 -10.77 -9.43 4.04
C GLU A 128 -11.72 -9.97 2.98
N ASP A 129 -12.94 -9.43 2.88
CA ASP A 129 -13.93 -9.81 1.88
C ASP A 129 -13.41 -9.53 0.46
N LEU A 130 -12.73 -8.41 0.24
CA LEU A 130 -12.13 -8.08 -1.05
C LEU A 130 -10.94 -8.98 -1.41
N LYS A 131 -10.17 -9.42 -0.40
CA LYS A 131 -9.13 -10.44 -0.60
C LYS A 131 -9.76 -11.78 -0.98
N ASP A 132 -10.81 -12.21 -0.30
CA ASP A 132 -11.53 -13.45 -0.61
C ASP A 132 -12.14 -13.44 -2.03
N GLN A 133 -12.61 -12.28 -2.48
CA GLN A 133 -13.11 -12.08 -3.85
C GLN A 133 -12.01 -11.97 -4.91
N GLY A 134 -10.72 -12.01 -4.52
CA GLY A 134 -9.59 -11.84 -5.43
C GLY A 134 -9.41 -10.41 -5.97
N ARG A 135 -10.11 -9.42 -5.39
CA ARG A 135 -10.01 -8.01 -5.78
C ARG A 135 -8.82 -7.31 -5.15
N LEU A 136 -8.35 -7.82 -4.02
CA LEU A 136 -7.07 -7.46 -3.40
C LEU A 136 -6.20 -8.72 -3.27
N ARG A 137 -4.88 -8.55 -3.40
CA ARG A 137 -3.93 -9.66 -3.25
C ARG A 137 -3.49 -9.82 -1.80
N SER A 138 -2.55 -9.00 -1.36
CA SER A 138 -2.10 -8.93 0.04
C SER A 138 -2.73 -7.71 0.70
N ILE A 139 -3.10 -7.82 1.98
CA ILE A 139 -3.72 -6.74 2.74
C ILE A 139 -2.94 -6.44 4.00
N GLY A 140 -2.79 -5.16 4.32
CA GLY A 140 -2.06 -4.71 5.50
C GLY A 140 -2.53 -3.35 5.97
N VAL A 141 -1.73 -2.73 6.84
CA VAL A 141 -2.04 -1.44 7.44
C VAL A 141 -0.83 -0.51 7.38
N SER A 142 -1.04 0.75 7.70
CA SER A 142 -0.01 1.76 7.84
C SER A 142 -0.37 2.69 8.98
N ASN A 143 0.63 3.14 9.73
CA ASN A 143 0.46 4.03 10.89
C ASN A 143 -0.45 3.47 12.00
N PHE A 144 -0.54 2.13 12.13
CA PHE A 144 -1.30 1.50 13.21
C PHE A 144 -0.40 1.35 14.44
N ARG A 145 -0.94 1.72 15.61
CA ARG A 145 -0.33 1.49 16.94
C ARG A 145 -0.77 0.12 17.48
N PRO A 146 -0.16 -0.40 18.55
CA PRO A 146 -0.55 -1.69 19.14
C PRO A 146 -2.05 -1.83 19.38
N GLN A 147 -2.71 -0.83 19.98
CA GLN A 147 -4.15 -0.86 20.23
C GLN A 147 -5.00 -0.87 18.95
N ASP A 148 -4.53 -0.24 17.87
CA ASP A 148 -5.24 -0.24 16.58
C ASP A 148 -5.11 -1.63 15.92
N LEU A 149 -3.96 -2.30 16.09
CA LEU A 149 -3.75 -3.68 15.66
C LEU A 149 -4.61 -4.66 16.48
N GLU A 150 -4.67 -4.50 17.80
CA GLU A 150 -5.53 -5.31 18.68
C GLU A 150 -7.00 -5.22 18.25
N ALA A 151 -7.47 -4.01 17.92
CA ALA A 151 -8.85 -3.78 17.48
C ALA A 151 -9.19 -4.55 16.19
N ILE A 152 -8.27 -4.63 15.22
CA ILE A 152 -8.52 -5.40 13.99
C ILE A 152 -8.28 -6.89 14.17
N LEU A 153 -7.32 -7.30 15.01
CA LEU A 153 -6.98 -8.70 15.22
C LEU A 153 -8.08 -9.48 15.96
N ASP A 154 -8.91 -8.80 16.76
CA ASP A 154 -10.09 -9.39 17.36
C ASP A 154 -11.11 -9.82 16.30
N GLY A 155 -11.08 -11.09 15.91
CA GLY A 155 -11.97 -11.69 14.92
C GLY A 155 -11.50 -11.58 13.47
N ALA A 156 -10.26 -11.13 13.22
CA ALA A 156 -9.66 -11.13 11.89
C ALA A 156 -9.51 -12.56 11.36
N LYS A 157 -9.96 -12.78 10.12
CA LYS A 157 -9.66 -13.97 9.32
C LYS A 157 -8.20 -13.95 8.82
N TYR A 158 -7.71 -12.79 8.44
CA TYR A 158 -6.35 -12.57 7.94
C TYR A 158 -5.63 -11.56 8.82
N LYS A 159 -4.44 -11.91 9.32
CA LYS A 159 -3.56 -10.93 9.98
C LYS A 159 -3.00 -9.96 8.93
N PRO A 160 -2.86 -8.65 9.23
CA PRO A 160 -2.22 -7.72 8.31
C PRO A 160 -0.79 -8.19 8.03
N VAL A 161 -0.42 -8.30 6.76
CA VAL A 161 0.90 -8.83 6.39
C VAL A 161 2.03 -7.82 6.61
N VAL A 162 1.69 -6.53 6.68
CA VAL A 162 2.59 -5.39 6.84
C VAL A 162 1.90 -4.33 7.69
N ASN A 163 2.68 -3.66 8.55
CA ASN A 163 2.35 -2.34 9.11
C ASN A 163 3.41 -1.33 8.66
N GLN A 164 3.08 -0.45 7.71
CA GLN A 164 4.02 0.58 7.23
C GLN A 164 4.00 1.80 8.16
N ILE A 165 5.13 2.07 8.81
CA ILE A 165 5.27 3.13 9.84
C ILE A 165 6.35 4.14 9.48
N GLU A 166 6.26 5.34 10.04
CA GLU A 166 7.36 6.31 10.03
C GLU A 166 8.54 5.74 10.84
N TYR A 167 9.68 5.59 10.18
CA TYR A 167 10.85 4.98 10.80
C TYR A 167 12.15 5.59 10.26
N HIS A 168 12.87 6.30 11.13
CA HIS A 168 14.18 6.88 10.84
C HIS A 168 14.88 7.26 12.17
N PRO A 169 16.19 7.60 12.16
CA PRO A 169 16.96 7.79 13.40
C PRO A 169 16.37 8.79 14.42
N TYR A 170 15.65 9.82 13.97
CA TYR A 170 15.03 10.81 14.85
C TYR A 170 13.68 10.37 15.46
N VAL A 171 13.00 9.40 14.85
CA VAL A 171 11.74 8.82 15.37
C VAL A 171 12.00 7.55 16.19
N LEU A 172 13.11 6.85 15.93
CA LEU A 172 13.55 5.65 16.68
C LEU A 172 13.58 5.87 18.20
N ALA A 173 14.07 7.04 18.64
CA ALA A 173 14.19 7.38 20.07
C ALA A 173 12.84 7.45 20.81
N HIS A 174 11.73 7.52 20.08
CA HIS A 174 10.37 7.55 20.65
C HIS A 174 9.64 6.21 20.49
N SER A 175 10.25 5.22 19.83
CA SER A 175 9.66 3.91 19.50
C SER A 175 9.92 2.84 20.58
N HIS A 176 10.00 3.20 21.85
CA HIS A 176 10.27 2.28 22.97
C HIS A 176 9.11 1.31 23.31
N TYR A 177 8.19 1.05 22.37
CA TYR A 177 7.04 0.17 22.52
C TYR A 177 6.85 -0.77 21.33
N ALA A 178 7.94 -1.16 20.66
CA ALA A 178 7.93 -2.26 19.68
C ALA A 178 8.03 -3.61 20.38
#